data_AF-A0A9Q0NG34-F1
#
_entry.id   AF-A0A9Q0NG34-F1
#
_cell.length_a   1.000
_cell.length_b   1.000
_cell.length_c   1.000
_cell.angle_alpha   90.00
_cell.angle_beta   90.00
_cell.angle_gamma   90.00
#
_symmetry.space_group_name_H-M   'P 1'
#
loop_
_entity.id
_entity.type
_entity.pdbx_description
1 polymer ?
#
loop_
_entity_poly.entity_id
_entity_poly.type
_entity_poly.pdbx_seq_one_letter_code
_entity_poly.pdbx_strand_id
1 'polypeptide(L)'
;MKKSGSKLDSSSFMNETRQKPPPFNVRRFIYNRQEGLILGRSKSGWAKIGIFYTIFYGVLAALVAICMWVFFQTLDPRVPKWRLEKSIIGTNPGLGFRPLPPEENVESTLIWYKGTDYENYKIWTEALTSFLAGGIIINIECKAWARNIIHDRKEKMGSVHFELLID
;
A
#
# COMPACT_ATOMS: atom_id res chain seq x y z
N MET A 1 -50.53 -17.80 75.36
CA MET A 1 -50.55 -17.94 73.88
C MET A 1 -49.11 -18.03 73.37
N LYS A 2 -48.77 -19.13 72.70
CA LYS A 2 -47.42 -19.50 72.22
C LYS A 2 -46.99 -18.62 71.04
N LYS A 3 -45.76 -18.11 71.04
CA LYS A 3 -45.10 -17.59 69.84
C LYS A 3 -44.73 -18.77 68.95
N SER A 4 -45.35 -18.88 67.78
CA SER A 4 -44.96 -19.84 66.74
C SER A 4 -43.94 -19.16 65.84
N GLY A 5 -42.66 -19.53 65.98
CA GLY A 5 -41.60 -19.11 65.07
C GLY A 5 -41.70 -19.89 63.75
N SER A 6 -41.97 -19.19 62.66
CA SER A 6 -41.83 -19.73 61.31
C SER A 6 -40.34 -19.84 60.96
N LYS A 7 -39.84 -21.07 60.82
CA LYS A 7 -38.55 -21.38 60.20
C LYS A 7 -38.51 -20.77 58.80
N LEU A 8 -37.62 -19.81 58.58
CA LEU A 8 -37.13 -19.48 57.25
C LEU A 8 -36.30 -20.66 56.75
N ASP A 9 -36.74 -21.25 55.65
CA ASP A 9 -36.14 -22.42 55.04
C ASP A 9 -34.85 -22.01 54.30
N SER A 10 -33.69 -22.25 54.91
CA SER A 10 -32.38 -22.03 54.28
C SER A 10 -32.16 -22.86 53.01
N SER A 11 -33.02 -23.85 52.69
CA SER A 11 -32.90 -24.65 51.47
C SER A 11 -33.43 -23.93 50.22
N SER A 12 -34.28 -22.92 50.34
CA SER A 12 -34.73 -22.11 49.20
C SER A 12 -33.69 -21.09 48.75
N PHE A 13 -32.78 -20.67 49.64
CA PHE A 13 -31.70 -19.73 49.33
C PHE A 13 -30.50 -20.41 48.62
N MET A 14 -30.39 -21.73 48.75
CA MET A 14 -29.32 -22.53 48.14
C MET A 14 -29.69 -23.10 46.75
N ASN A 15 -30.91 -22.86 46.26
CA ASN A 15 -31.38 -23.39 44.98
C ASN A 15 -31.42 -22.34 43.85
N GLU A 16 -30.61 -21.29 43.96
CA GLU A 16 -30.29 -20.43 42.82
C GLU A 16 -29.13 -21.09 42.04
N THR A 17 -29.46 -22.23 41.41
CA THR A 17 -28.53 -22.91 40.53
C THR A 17 -28.13 -21.93 39.43
N ARG A 18 -26.83 -21.61 39.33
CA ARG A 18 -26.25 -20.93 38.18
C ARG A 18 -26.70 -21.67 36.93
N GLN A 19 -27.75 -21.18 36.27
CA GLN A 19 -28.21 -21.73 35.00
C GLN A 19 -27.04 -21.61 34.02
N LYS A 20 -26.58 -22.74 33.49
CA LYS A 20 -25.54 -22.73 32.47
C LYS A 20 -26.04 -21.86 31.31
N PRO A 21 -25.24 -20.90 30.80
CA PRO A 21 -25.67 -20.07 29.70
C PRO A 21 -26.09 -20.98 28.55
N PRO A 22 -27.15 -20.62 27.81
CA PRO A 22 -27.58 -21.40 26.66
C PRO A 22 -26.39 -21.62 25.71
N PRO A 23 -26.28 -22.80 25.08
CA PRO A 23 -25.17 -23.09 24.17
C PRO A 23 -25.09 -22.00 23.10
N PHE A 24 -23.85 -21.56 22.81
CA PHE A 24 -23.58 -20.50 21.85
C PHE A 24 -24.20 -20.86 20.49
N ASN A 25 -25.24 -20.12 20.12
CA ASN A 25 -25.94 -20.33 18.87
C ASN A 25 -25.71 -19.10 17.98
N VAL A 26 -24.88 -19.26 16.94
CA VAL A 26 -24.45 -18.17 16.05
C VAL A 26 -25.63 -17.43 15.43
N ARG A 27 -26.71 -18.15 15.05
CA ARG A 27 -27.92 -17.54 14.49
C ARG A 27 -28.62 -16.63 15.51
N ARG A 28 -28.67 -17.04 16.77
CA ARG A 28 -29.24 -16.25 17.87
C ARG A 28 -28.33 -15.10 18.31
N PHE A 29 -27.01 -15.28 18.17
CA PHE A 29 -25.99 -14.26 18.45
C PHE A 29 -26.05 -13.09 17.44
N ILE A 30 -26.23 -13.40 16.15
CA ILE A 30 -26.34 -12.38 15.10
C ILE A 30 -27.65 -11.58 15.26
N TYR A 31 -28.79 -12.27 15.42
CA TYR A 31 -30.09 -11.62 15.53
C TYR A 31 -31.02 -12.38 16.48
N ASN A 32 -31.43 -11.71 17.56
CA ASN A 32 -32.45 -12.23 18.46
C ASN A 32 -33.83 -11.64 18.10
N ARG A 33 -34.67 -12.41 17.41
CA ARG A 33 -36.00 -11.96 16.94
C ARG A 33 -36.96 -11.59 18.09
N GLN A 34 -36.78 -12.16 19.28
CA GLN A 34 -37.64 -11.92 20.43
C GLN A 34 -37.42 -10.54 21.07
N GLU A 35 -36.18 -10.06 21.09
CA GLU A 35 -35.80 -8.79 21.74
C GLU A 35 -35.41 -7.71 20.71
N GLY A 36 -35.29 -8.06 19.43
CA GLY A 36 -34.88 -7.16 18.35
C GLY A 36 -33.43 -6.68 18.45
N LEU A 37 -32.60 -7.36 19.24
CA LEU A 37 -31.18 -7.06 19.44
C LEU A 37 -30.36 -7.65 18.28
N ILE A 38 -29.45 -6.83 17.74
CA ILE A 38 -28.47 -7.21 16.72
C ILE A 38 -27.12 -7.25 17.43
N LEU A 39 -26.43 -8.40 17.40
CA LEU A 39 -25.10 -8.57 18.03
C LEU A 39 -25.05 -8.09 19.50
N GLY A 40 -26.14 -8.27 20.25
CA GLY A 40 -26.22 -7.90 21.67
C GLY A 40 -26.51 -6.42 21.97
N ARG A 41 -26.82 -5.57 20.99
CA ARG A 41 -27.30 -4.19 21.22
C ARG A 41 -28.61 -3.88 20.50
N SER A 42 -29.34 -2.92 21.06
CA SER A 42 -30.56 -2.39 20.44
C SER A 42 -30.23 -1.59 19.17
N LYS A 43 -31.18 -1.55 18.23
CA LYS A 43 -31.06 -0.75 16.99
C LYS A 43 -30.74 0.72 17.27
N SER A 44 -31.29 1.29 18.35
CA SER A 44 -31.00 2.66 18.80
C SER A 44 -29.55 2.82 19.26
N GLY A 45 -28.99 1.82 19.95
CA GLY A 45 -27.58 1.82 20.36
C GLY A 45 -26.63 1.73 19.17
N TRP A 46 -26.96 0.91 18.17
CA TRP A 46 -26.21 0.81 16.92
C TRP A 46 -26.25 2.10 16.10
N ALA A 47 -27.41 2.74 15.99
CA ALA A 47 -27.54 4.03 15.30
C ALA A 47 -26.67 5.11 15.95
N LYS A 48 -26.65 5.19 17.30
CA LYS A 48 -25.81 6.14 18.04
C LYS A 48 -24.31 5.89 17.81
N ILE A 49 -23.88 4.63 17.84
CA ILE A 49 -22.49 4.25 17.56
C ILE A 49 -22.11 4.61 16.11
N GLY A 50 -22.98 4.25 15.14
CA GLY A 50 -22.76 4.53 13.73
C GLY A 50 -22.60 6.03 13.47
N ILE A 51 -23.55 6.84 13.95
CA ILE A 51 -23.51 8.30 13.79
C ILE A 51 -22.26 8.90 14.42
N PHE A 52 -21.88 8.45 15.64
CA PHE A 52 -20.66 8.90 16.29
C PHE A 52 -19.42 8.63 15.43
N TYR A 53 -19.25 7.40 14.94
CA TYR A 53 -18.09 7.05 14.12
C TYR A 53 -18.11 7.71 12.74
N THR A 54 -19.27 7.88 12.12
CA THR A 54 -19.40 8.61 10.86
C THR A 54 -18.93 10.05 11.00
N ILE A 55 -19.37 10.75 12.05
CA ILE A 55 -18.95 12.14 12.31
C ILE A 55 -17.46 12.18 12.67
N PHE A 56 -17.01 11.30 13.56
CA PHE A 56 -15.61 11.25 14.01
C PHE A 56 -14.64 11.01 12.84
N TYR A 57 -14.88 9.98 12.02
CA TYR A 57 -14.05 9.70 10.85
C TYR A 57 -14.24 10.74 9.74
N GLY A 58 -15.41 11.37 9.63
CA GLY A 58 -15.64 12.49 8.72
C GLY A 58 -14.73 13.68 9.05
N VAL A 59 -14.65 14.07 10.32
CA VAL A 59 -13.73 15.13 10.78
C VAL A 59 -12.28 14.74 10.58
N LEU A 60 -11.91 13.49 10.88
CA LEU A 60 -10.54 13.00 10.69
C LEU A 60 -10.14 13.03 9.20
N ALA A 61 -11.02 12.57 8.31
CA ALA A 61 -10.78 12.60 6.87
C ALA A 61 -10.66 14.03 6.34
N ALA A 62 -11.51 14.96 6.82
CA ALA A 62 -11.43 16.36 6.45
C ALA A 62 -10.09 17.00 6.89
N LEU A 63 -9.63 16.69 8.12
CA LEU A 63 -8.33 17.16 8.59
C LEU A 63 -7.18 16.65 7.71
N VAL A 64 -7.18 15.34 7.38
CA VAL A 64 -6.17 14.75 6.50
C VAL A 64 -6.22 15.38 5.10
N ALA A 65 -7.42 15.60 4.55
CA ALA A 65 -7.60 16.22 3.25
C ALA A 65 -7.10 17.67 3.23
N ILE A 66 -7.37 18.45 4.27
CA ILE A 66 -6.86 19.83 4.41
C ILE A 66 -5.34 19.82 4.53
N CYS A 67 -4.76 18.95 5.34
CA CYS A 67 -3.31 18.83 5.46
C CYS A 67 -2.65 18.46 4.13
N MET A 68 -3.23 17.50 3.39
CA MET A 68 -2.74 17.12 2.06
C MET A 68 -2.93 18.26 1.04
N TRP A 69 -4.04 18.99 1.07
CA TRP A 69 -4.28 20.14 0.21
C TRP A 69 -3.21 21.22 0.42
N VAL A 70 -2.95 21.60 1.67
CA VAL A 70 -1.92 22.59 2.03
C VAL A 70 -0.54 22.09 1.59
N PHE A 71 -0.23 20.81 1.77
CA PHE A 71 1.02 20.22 1.31
C PHE A 71 1.21 20.38 -0.21
N PHE A 72 0.18 20.13 -1.02
CA PHE A 72 0.25 20.29 -2.48
C PHE A 72 0.49 21.74 -2.92
N GLN A 73 0.03 22.74 -2.14
CA GLN A 73 0.36 24.14 -2.43
C GLN A 73 1.86 24.46 -2.24
N THR A 74 2.61 23.63 -1.52
CA THR A 74 4.07 23.80 -1.34
C THR A 74 4.91 23.08 -2.40
N LEU A 75 4.27 22.36 -3.32
CA LEU A 75 4.95 21.62 -4.39
C LEU A 75 4.83 22.37 -5.72
N ASP A 76 5.95 22.46 -6.44
CA ASP A 76 5.97 22.98 -7.80
C ASP A 76 5.50 21.89 -8.78
N PRO A 77 4.49 22.14 -9.64
CA PRO A 77 3.99 21.15 -10.59
C PRO A 77 4.97 20.81 -11.72
N ARG A 78 6.00 21.62 -11.95
CA ARG A 78 6.97 21.43 -13.05
C ARG A 78 8.18 20.61 -12.62
N VAL A 79 8.56 20.65 -11.34
CA VAL A 79 9.83 20.08 -10.88
C VAL A 79 9.71 19.41 -9.50
N PRO A 80 10.19 18.16 -9.31
CA PRO A 80 10.24 17.56 -7.97
C PRO A 80 11.16 18.35 -7.04
N LYS A 81 10.71 18.50 -5.78
CA LYS A 81 11.40 19.26 -4.73
C LYS A 81 12.76 18.69 -4.33
N TRP A 82 12.88 17.36 -4.32
CA TRP A 82 14.09 16.65 -3.92
C TRP A 82 14.74 16.01 -5.15
N ARG A 83 15.90 16.53 -5.57
CA ARG A 83 16.67 16.05 -6.72
C ARG A 83 18.12 15.79 -6.31
N LEU A 84 18.77 14.83 -6.97
CA LEU A 84 20.21 14.55 -6.84
C LEU A 84 20.61 14.28 -5.38
N GLU A 85 21.60 14.97 -4.83
CA GLU A 85 22.13 14.82 -3.46
C GLU A 85 21.09 15.04 -2.36
N LYS A 86 20.02 15.79 -2.66
CA LYS A 86 18.92 15.98 -1.70
C LYS A 86 17.88 14.86 -1.75
N SER A 87 18.05 13.91 -2.67
CA SER A 87 17.22 12.71 -2.80
C SER A 87 17.93 11.49 -2.20
N ILE A 88 17.15 10.53 -1.72
CA ILE A 88 17.64 9.23 -1.22
C ILE A 88 18.46 8.48 -2.28
N ILE A 89 18.17 8.68 -3.56
CA ILE A 89 18.79 7.96 -4.70
C ILE A 89 20.19 8.53 -5.04
N GLY A 90 20.50 9.76 -4.58
CA GLY A 90 21.78 10.41 -4.83
C GLY A 90 21.97 10.93 -6.26
N THR A 91 23.23 11.10 -6.68
CA THR A 91 23.61 11.71 -7.98
C THR A 91 23.91 10.72 -9.10
N ASN A 92 23.82 9.42 -8.80
CA ASN A 92 24.10 8.36 -9.75
C ASN A 92 22.79 7.91 -10.42
N PRO A 93 22.62 8.16 -11.73
CA PRO A 93 21.43 7.71 -12.43
C PRO A 93 21.39 6.17 -12.47
N GLY A 94 20.19 5.61 -12.44
CA GLY A 94 20.00 4.17 -12.66
C GLY A 94 20.25 3.81 -14.12
N LEU A 95 20.80 2.61 -14.35
CA LEU A 95 20.92 2.02 -15.68
C LEU A 95 19.80 0.98 -15.86
N GLY A 96 18.92 1.23 -16.82
CA GLY A 96 17.95 0.25 -17.29
C GLY A 96 18.40 -0.35 -18.62
N PHE A 97 18.02 -1.59 -18.90
CA PHE A 97 18.20 -2.21 -20.22
C PHE A 97 16.84 -2.56 -20.83
N ARG A 98 16.81 -2.68 -22.15
CA ARG A 98 15.67 -3.15 -22.96
C ARG A 98 16.20 -4.17 -23.97
N PRO A 99 15.41 -5.16 -24.40
CA PRO A 99 13.99 -5.41 -24.08
C PRO A 99 13.76 -6.07 -22.70
N LEU A 100 12.55 -5.99 -22.17
CA LEU A 100 12.16 -6.62 -20.89
C LEU A 100 11.62 -8.04 -21.13
N PRO A 101 11.89 -8.98 -20.21
CA PRO A 101 11.38 -10.34 -20.33
C PRO A 101 9.85 -10.40 -20.27
N PRO A 102 9.23 -11.40 -20.92
CA PRO A 102 7.79 -11.62 -20.84
C PRO A 102 7.37 -12.04 -19.42
N GLU A 103 6.08 -11.85 -19.10
CA GLU A 103 5.53 -12.00 -17.74
C GLU A 103 5.78 -13.39 -17.11
N GLU A 104 6.00 -14.41 -17.94
CA GLU A 104 6.29 -15.78 -17.50
C GLU A 104 7.68 -15.93 -16.83
N ASN A 105 8.63 -15.03 -17.10
CA ASN A 105 10.02 -15.10 -16.61
C ASN A 105 10.50 -13.77 -15.97
N VAL A 106 9.62 -13.07 -15.25
CA VAL A 106 9.85 -11.72 -14.69
C VAL A 106 10.96 -11.61 -13.64
N GLU A 107 11.44 -12.73 -13.10
CA GLU A 107 12.48 -12.75 -12.06
C GLU A 107 13.90 -12.75 -12.62
N SER A 108 14.09 -12.95 -13.93
CA SER A 108 15.42 -13.04 -14.55
C SER A 108 15.62 -11.97 -15.62
N THR A 109 16.71 -11.23 -15.53
CA THR A 109 17.20 -10.31 -16.58
C THR A 109 17.84 -11.05 -17.76
N LEU A 110 17.62 -12.37 -17.86
CA LEU A 110 18.22 -13.24 -18.86
C LEU A 110 17.46 -13.10 -20.19
N ILE A 111 18.16 -12.64 -21.21
CA ILE A 111 17.69 -12.71 -22.60
C ILE A 111 18.17 -14.04 -23.16
N TRP A 112 17.26 -14.99 -23.26
CA TRP A 112 17.52 -16.26 -23.91
C TRP A 112 16.70 -16.35 -25.18
N TYR A 113 17.37 -16.74 -26.27
CA TYR A 113 16.68 -17.08 -27.50
C TYR A 113 17.41 -18.15 -28.30
N LYS A 114 16.67 -18.84 -29.15
CA LYS A 114 17.20 -19.81 -30.11
C LYS A 114 17.20 -19.19 -31.51
N GLY A 115 18.39 -18.93 -32.06
CA GLY A 115 18.53 -18.26 -33.37
C GLY A 115 17.91 -19.00 -34.56
N THR A 116 17.62 -20.30 -34.44
CA THR A 116 16.97 -21.08 -35.49
C THR A 116 15.44 -20.94 -35.48
N ASP A 117 14.85 -20.46 -34.39
CA ASP A 117 13.40 -20.39 -34.18
C ASP A 117 12.91 -18.95 -34.21
N TYR A 118 12.20 -18.59 -35.28
CA TYR A 118 11.74 -17.22 -35.52
C TYR A 118 10.82 -16.72 -34.41
N GLU A 119 9.84 -17.51 -33.98
CA GLU A 119 8.84 -17.06 -33.01
C GLU A 119 9.46 -16.81 -31.63
N ASN A 120 10.58 -17.48 -31.31
CA ASN A 120 11.25 -17.35 -30.03
C ASN A 120 11.97 -16.00 -29.87
N TYR A 121 12.72 -15.53 -30.88
CA TYR A 121 13.39 -14.23 -30.80
C TYR A 121 12.53 -13.05 -31.26
N LYS A 122 11.44 -13.33 -32.00
CA LYS A 122 10.47 -12.33 -32.45
C LYS A 122 9.95 -11.45 -31.32
N ILE A 123 9.65 -12.04 -30.16
CA ILE A 123 9.21 -11.32 -28.95
C ILE A 123 10.20 -10.21 -28.56
N TRP A 124 11.49 -10.53 -28.56
CA TRP A 124 12.55 -9.59 -28.23
C TRP A 124 12.74 -8.53 -29.32
N THR A 125 12.65 -8.92 -30.59
CA THR A 125 12.79 -7.98 -31.71
C THR A 125 11.62 -7.02 -31.79
N GLU A 126 10.38 -7.47 -31.59
CA GLU A 126 9.19 -6.61 -31.60
C GLU A 126 9.23 -5.60 -30.45
N ALA A 127 9.66 -6.02 -29.25
CA ALA A 127 9.87 -5.12 -28.13
C ALA A 127 10.94 -4.05 -28.42
N LEU A 128 12.04 -4.44 -29.09
CA LEU A 128 13.10 -3.52 -29.51
C LEU A 128 12.63 -2.57 -30.62
N THR A 129 11.96 -3.09 -31.64
CA THR A 129 11.41 -2.29 -32.75
C THR A 129 10.36 -1.32 -32.24
N SER A 130 9.47 -1.74 -31.34
CA SER A 130 8.49 -0.85 -30.70
C SER A 130 9.14 0.24 -29.87
N PHE A 131 10.24 -0.06 -29.17
CA PHE A 131 11.00 0.92 -28.41
C PHE A 131 11.69 1.93 -29.32
N LEU A 132 12.32 1.45 -30.41
CA LEU A 132 13.10 2.25 -31.36
C LEU A 132 12.23 3.08 -32.30
N ALA A 133 10.98 2.71 -32.55
CA ALA A 133 10.08 3.40 -33.48
C ALA A 133 9.82 4.88 -33.14
N GLY A 134 10.06 5.30 -31.90
CA GLY A 134 9.83 6.68 -31.44
C GLY A 134 11.02 7.63 -31.63
N GLY A 135 12.14 7.18 -32.18
CA GLY A 135 13.41 7.92 -32.19
C GLY A 135 14.01 7.98 -30.78
N ILE A 136 15.19 7.40 -30.60
CA ILE A 136 15.79 7.29 -29.26
C ILE A 136 17.06 8.13 -29.18
N ILE A 137 17.17 8.90 -28.11
CA ILE A 137 18.41 9.56 -27.69
C ILE A 137 19.06 8.69 -26.62
N ILE A 138 20.19 8.08 -26.98
CA ILE A 138 21.03 7.34 -26.05
C ILE A 138 21.98 8.33 -25.39
N ASN A 139 21.91 8.41 -24.06
CA ASN A 139 22.77 9.26 -23.24
C ASN A 139 23.82 8.40 -22.52
N ILE A 140 25.10 8.64 -22.82
CA ILE A 140 26.21 7.89 -22.23
C ILE A 140 27.11 8.88 -21.49
N GLU A 141 27.14 8.77 -20.16
CA GLU A 141 28.05 9.54 -19.30
C GLU A 141 29.13 8.60 -18.74
N CYS A 142 30.37 8.81 -19.14
CA CYS A 142 31.53 8.09 -18.65
C CYS A 142 32.27 8.94 -17.61
N LYS A 143 32.31 8.49 -16.35
CA LYS A 143 33.07 9.16 -15.29
C LYS A 143 34.46 8.55 -15.15
N ALA A 144 35.49 9.38 -15.15
CA ALA A 144 36.86 8.94 -14.89
C ALA A 144 37.01 8.57 -13.40
N TRP A 145 37.50 7.37 -13.10
CA TRP A 145 37.69 6.93 -11.72
C TRP A 145 39.16 7.05 -11.30
N ALA A 146 39.48 8.10 -10.53
CA ALA A 146 40.79 8.29 -9.92
C ALA A 146 40.68 9.11 -8.62
N ARG A 147 41.55 8.85 -7.64
CA ARG A 147 41.49 9.44 -6.29
C ARG A 147 41.65 10.98 -6.25
N ASN A 148 42.19 11.60 -7.30
CA ASN A 148 42.42 13.04 -7.42
C ASN A 148 41.46 13.75 -8.38
N ILE A 149 40.45 13.06 -8.91
CA ILE A 149 39.47 13.68 -9.83
C ILE A 149 38.24 14.12 -9.03
N ILE A 150 37.96 15.41 -9.08
CA ILE A 150 36.72 16.00 -8.56
C ILE A 150 35.69 15.96 -9.68
N HIS A 151 34.59 15.24 -9.48
CA HIS A 151 33.48 15.21 -10.41
C HIS A 151 32.54 16.37 -10.13
N ASP A 152 32.42 17.30 -11.07
CA ASP A 152 31.43 18.37 -11.01
C ASP A 152 30.53 18.31 -12.24
N ARG A 153 29.21 18.15 -12.02
CA ARG A 153 28.21 18.02 -13.08
C ARG A 153 27.97 19.36 -13.81
N LYS A 154 28.13 20.51 -13.15
CA LYS A 154 27.91 21.82 -13.78
C LYS A 154 29.00 22.12 -14.81
N GLU A 155 30.24 21.84 -14.43
CA GLU A 155 31.43 22.08 -15.26
C GLU A 155 31.81 20.86 -16.11
N LYS A 156 31.08 19.73 -15.99
CA LYS A 156 31.38 18.43 -16.60
C LYS A 156 32.83 17.96 -16.33
N MET A 157 33.41 18.33 -15.19
CA MET A 157 34.77 17.95 -14.83
C MET A 157 34.82 16.46 -14.45
N GLY A 158 35.82 15.75 -14.97
CA GLY A 158 36.02 14.32 -14.67
C GLY A 158 34.99 13.39 -15.33
N SER A 159 34.15 13.89 -16.23
CA SER A 159 33.12 13.12 -16.95
C SER A 159 33.12 13.46 -18.45
N VAL A 160 32.97 12.45 -19.29
CA VAL A 160 32.71 12.62 -20.73
C VAL A 160 31.27 12.24 -21.00
N HIS A 161 30.57 13.04 -21.80
CA HIS A 161 29.15 12.88 -22.09
C HIS A 161 28.91 12.82 -23.59
N PHE A 162 28.24 11.77 -24.06
CA PHE A 162 27.87 11.57 -25.45
C PHE A 162 26.36 11.41 -25.59
N GLU A 163 25.79 12.05 -26.60
CA GLU A 163 24.40 11.89 -27.01
C GLU A 163 24.37 11.32 -28.43
N LEU A 164 23.71 10.18 -28.59
CA LEU A 164 23.51 9.53 -29.88
C LEU A 164 22.03 9.54 -30.18
N LEU A 165 21.65 10.14 -31.30
CA LEU A 165 20.28 10.10 -31.81
C LEU A 165 20.23 9.04 -32.92
N ILE A 166 19.32 8.08 -32.77
CA ILE A 166 19.03 7.07 -33.78
C ILE A 166 17.72 7.50 -34.45
N ASP A 167 17.82 7.84 -35.74
CA ASP A 167 16.72 8.15 -36.68
C ASP A 167 16.60 7.01 -37.71
#